data_AF-A0A0R2H4F8-F1
#
_entry.id   AF-A0A0R2H4F8-F1
#
_cell.length_a   1.000
_cell.length_b   1.000
_cell.length_c   1.000
_cell.angle_alpha   90.00
_cell.angle_beta   90.00
_cell.angle_gamma   90.00
#
_symmetry.space_group_name_H-M   'P 1'
#
loop_
_entity.id
_entity.type
_entity.pdbx_description
1 polymer ?
#
loop_
_entity_poly.entity_id
_entity_poly.type
_entity_poly.pdbx_seq_one_letter_code
_entity_poly.pdbx_strand_id
1 'polypeptide(L)'
;MILTAILTRMRKSEIQALTWGDIDFIHSTISVNKSWDENKKAFKSTKTVISKQTIKVNRKLLTWLMDLKANSSTMVFQNVFGTIYYPHQQRFK
;
A
#
# COMPACT_ATOMS: atom_id res chain seq x y z
N MET A 1 -8.05 1.11 -1.58
CA MET A 1 -7.01 0.89 -2.62
C MET A 1 -7.17 1.81 -3.83
N ILE A 2 -8.33 1.89 -4.49
CA ILE A 2 -8.52 2.68 -5.73
C ILE A 2 -8.20 4.18 -5.52
N LEU A 3 -8.73 4.79 -4.45
CA LEU A 3 -8.45 6.19 -4.13
C LEU A 3 -6.95 6.47 -3.96
N THR A 4 -6.25 5.59 -3.26
CA THR A 4 -4.79 5.67 -3.09
C THR A 4 -4.09 5.63 -4.45
N ALA A 5 -4.49 4.71 -5.35
CA ALA A 5 -3.91 4.61 -6.69
C ALA A 5 -4.10 5.90 -7.51
N ILE A 6 -5.29 6.49 -7.47
CA ILE A 6 -5.60 7.72 -8.20
C ILE A 6 -4.80 8.90 -7.65
N LEU A 7 -4.75 9.05 -6.32
CA LEU A 7 -4.15 10.22 -5.67
C LEU A 7 -2.63 10.18 -5.62
N THR A 8 -2.03 8.98 -5.61
CA THR A 8 -0.57 8.82 -5.50
C THR A 8 0.08 8.40 -6.81
N ARG A 9 -0.70 7.94 -7.81
CA ARG A 9 -0.20 7.32 -9.04
C ARG A 9 0.71 6.09 -8.78
N MET A 10 0.62 5.49 -7.61
CA MET A 10 1.31 4.23 -7.29
C MET A 10 0.76 3.08 -8.12
N ARG A 11 1.64 2.15 -8.49
CA ARG A 11 1.26 0.89 -9.12
C ARG A 11 0.59 -0.03 -8.11
N LYS A 12 -0.25 -0.94 -8.60
CA LYS A 12 -0.95 -1.93 -7.76
C LYS A 12 0.01 -2.66 -6.79
N SER A 13 1.14 -3.15 -7.29
CA SER A 13 2.13 -3.88 -6.49
C SER A 13 2.80 -3.03 -5.41
N GLU A 14 2.93 -1.72 -5.62
CA GLU A 14 3.46 -0.79 -4.61
C GLU A 14 2.42 -0.51 -3.53
N ILE A 15 1.16 -0.34 -3.92
CA ILE A 15 0.04 -0.13 -2.98
C ILE A 15 -0.13 -1.36 -2.09
N GLN A 16 -0.01 -2.55 -2.67
CA GLN A 16 -0.08 -3.82 -1.94
C GLN A 16 1.05 -3.98 -0.92
N ALA A 17 2.24 -3.45 -1.21
CA ALA A 17 3.40 -3.51 -0.31
C ALA A 17 3.47 -2.37 0.70
N LEU A 18 2.50 -1.45 0.68
CA LEU A 18 2.48 -0.29 1.55
C LEU A 18 2.30 -0.72 3.01
N THR A 19 3.22 -0.32 3.87
CA THR A 19 3.17 -0.59 5.32
C THR A 19 2.90 0.69 6.10
N TRP A 20 2.42 0.55 7.35
CA TRP A 20 2.20 1.71 8.22
C TRP A 20 3.47 2.53 8.47
N GLY A 21 4.64 1.87 8.43
CA GLY A 21 5.93 2.54 8.57
C GLY A 21 6.37 3.36 7.35
N ASP A 22 5.69 3.21 6.21
CA ASP A 22 5.96 4.04 5.02
C ASP A 22 5.12 5.33 4.99
N ILE A 23 4.22 5.53 5.96
CA ILE A 23 3.33 6.68 6.04
C ILE A 23 3.83 7.65 7.10
N ASP A 24 4.13 8.88 6.68
CA ASP A 24 4.41 9.99 7.59
C ASP A 24 3.15 10.84 7.77
N PHE A 25 2.48 10.64 8.92
CA PHE A 25 1.27 11.37 9.24
C PHE A 25 1.51 12.84 9.59
N ILE A 26 2.71 13.19 10.06
CA ILE A 26 3.08 14.55 10.46
C ILE A 26 3.23 15.40 9.19
N HIS A 27 4.05 14.93 8.25
CA HIS A 27 4.34 15.62 7.01
C HIS A 27 3.32 15.33 5.89
N SER A 28 2.38 14.41 6.14
CA SER A 28 1.37 13.97 5.18
C SER A 28 1.99 13.42 3.89
N THR A 29 2.92 12.47 4.03
CA THR A 29 3.63 11.85 2.92
C THR A 29 3.60 10.33 2.98
N ILE A 30 3.76 9.70 1.81
CA ILE A 30 3.88 8.25 1.66
C ILE A 30 5.18 7.95 0.92
N SER A 31 6.01 7.08 1.50
CA SER A 31 7.26 6.63 0.91
C SER A 31 7.07 5.33 0.12
N VAL A 32 7.30 5.38 -1.19
CA VAL A 32 7.21 4.23 -2.08
C VAL A 32 8.61 3.67 -2.29
N ASN A 33 8.94 2.58 -1.59
CA ASN A 33 10.29 1.99 -1.59
C ASN A 33 10.33 0.49 -1.90
N LYS A 34 9.16 -0.15 -2.03
CA LYS A 34 9.00 -1.60 -2.20
C LYS A 34 7.76 -1.93 -3.00
N SER A 35 7.74 -3.16 -3.51
CA SER A 35 6.65 -3.71 -4.30
C SER A 35 6.33 -5.12 -3.81
N TRP A 36 5.08 -5.55 -4.00
CA TRP A 36 4.62 -6.87 -3.61
C TRP A 36 4.77 -7.81 -4.80
N ASP A 37 5.46 -8.94 -4.61
CA ASP A 37 5.53 -10.02 -5.59
C ASP A 37 4.41 -11.02 -5.31
N GLU A 38 3.38 -11.03 -6.17
CA GLU A 38 2.22 -11.91 -6.02
C GLU A 38 2.58 -13.40 -6.13
N ASN A 39 3.58 -13.75 -6.94
CA ASN A 39 3.98 -15.14 -7.16
C ASN A 39 4.74 -15.70 -5.96
N LYS A 40 5.58 -14.88 -5.34
CA LYS A 40 6.40 -15.27 -4.19
C LYS A 40 5.76 -14.96 -2.85
N LYS A 41 4.63 -14.24 -2.82
CA LYS A 41 3.99 -13.69 -1.62
C LYS A 41 5.01 -13.00 -0.70
N ALA A 42 5.92 -12.26 -1.31
CA ALA A 42 7.07 -11.67 -0.63
C ALA A 42 7.28 -10.23 -1.07
N PHE A 43 7.87 -9.43 -0.18
CA PHE A 43 8.34 -8.11 -0.54
C PHE A 43 9.48 -8.21 -1.54
N LYS A 44 9.33 -7.47 -2.63
CA LYS A 44 10.38 -7.24 -3.60
C LYS A 44 10.86 -5.81 -3.42
N SER A 45 12.09 -5.65 -2.95
CA SER A 45 12.76 -4.36 -2.97
C SER A 45 12.79 -3.87 -4.40
N THR A 46 12.36 -2.63 -4.63
CA THR A 46 12.40 -2.06 -5.96
C THR A 46 13.87 -1.97 -6.41
N LYS A 47 14.13 -2.34 -7.68
CA LYS A 47 15.44 -2.80 -8.17
C LYS A 47 16.57 -1.75 -8.12
N THR A 48 16.29 -0.50 -7.74
CA THR A 48 17.28 0.58 -7.75
C THR A 48 16.89 1.68 -6.75
N VAL A 49 17.87 2.27 -6.06
CA VAL A 49 17.71 3.41 -5.11
C VAL A 49 16.92 4.58 -5.71
N ILE A 50 16.93 4.71 -7.04
CA ILE A 50 16.30 5.76 -7.84
C ILE A 50 14.77 5.70 -7.83
N SER A 51 14.16 4.53 -7.63
CA SER A 51 12.68 4.41 -7.66
C SER A 51 12.03 4.71 -6.30
N LYS A 52 12.79 5.24 -5.32
CA LYS A 52 12.25 5.64 -4.03
C LYS A 52 11.66 7.04 -4.16
N GLN A 53 10.33 7.12 -4.18
CA GLN A 53 9.62 8.39 -4.25
C GLN A 53 8.84 8.64 -2.97
N THR A 54 8.93 9.87 -2.44
CA THR A 54 8.06 10.35 -1.37
C THR A 54 6.96 11.19 -2.00
N ILE A 55 5.71 10.78 -1.81
CA ILE A 55 4.53 11.38 -2.44
C ILE A 55 3.77 12.14 -1.35
N LYS A 56 3.54 13.44 -1.57
CA LYS A 56 2.70 14.24 -0.68
C LYS A 56 1.23 13.90 -0.93
N VAL A 57 0.50 13.66 0.15
CA VAL A 57 -0.90 13.25 0.10
C VAL A 57 -1.77 14.17 0.94
N ASN A 58 -3.07 14.15 0.67
CA ASN A 58 -4.05 14.86 1.48
C ASN A 58 -4.21 14.16 2.84
N ARG A 59 -4.29 14.92 3.94
CA ARG A 59 -4.61 14.39 5.27
C ARG A 59 -5.88 13.56 5.30
N LYS A 60 -6.89 13.91 4.49
CA LYS A 60 -8.12 13.13 4.36
C LYS A 60 -7.87 11.70 3.87
N LEU A 61 -6.90 11.51 2.96
CA LEU A 61 -6.48 10.17 2.54
C LEU A 61 -5.89 9.41 3.72
N LEU A 62 -5.06 10.05 4.53
CA LEU A 62 -4.45 9.42 5.70
C LEU A 62 -5.46 9.00 6.75
N THR A 63 -6.49 9.83 7.00
CA THR A 63 -7.62 9.45 7.86
C THR A 63 -8.31 8.20 7.35
N TRP A 64 -8.65 8.14 6.06
CA TRP A 64 -9.25 6.94 5.47
C TRP A 64 -8.35 5.72 5.52
N LEU A 65 -7.03 5.91 5.43
CA LEU A 65 -6.09 4.81 5.62
C LEU A 65 -6.12 4.35 7.07
N MET A 66 -6.12 5.26 8.06
CA MET A 66 -6.20 4.87 9.48
C MET A 66 -7.44 4.02 9.79
N ASP A 67 -8.58 4.30 9.16
CA ASP A 67 -9.80 3.50 9.33
C ASP A 67 -9.61 2.02 8.93
N LEU A 68 -8.61 1.71 8.08
CA LEU A 68 -8.26 0.35 7.67
C LEU A 68 -7.30 -0.35 8.65
N LYS A 69 -6.81 0.35 9.68
CA LYS A 69 -5.83 -0.20 10.62
C LYS A 69 -6.46 -1.23 11.54
N ALA A 70 -6.46 -2.48 11.09
CA ALA A 70 -6.78 -3.63 11.93
C ALA A 70 -5.67 -3.89 12.96
N ASN A 71 -6.06 -4.44 14.12
CA ASN A 71 -5.11 -4.81 15.18
C ASN A 71 -4.03 -5.76 14.63
N SER A 72 -2.77 -5.40 14.86
CA SER A 72 -1.57 -6.18 14.45
C SER A 72 -1.32 -6.32 12.94
N SER A 73 -1.96 -5.52 12.09
CA SER A 73 -1.66 -5.52 10.65
C SER A 73 -0.36 -4.76 10.34
N THR A 74 0.55 -5.37 9.58
CA THR A 74 1.80 -4.74 9.13
C THR A 74 1.59 -3.91 7.86
N MET A 75 0.74 -4.39 6.95
CA MET A 75 0.45 -3.73 5.68
C MET A 75 -0.87 -2.96 5.73
N VAL A 76 -0.95 -1.85 5.01
CA VAL A 76 -2.10 -0.94 5.02
C VAL A 76 -3.35 -1.58 4.41
N PHE A 77 -3.18 -2.46 3.42
CA PHE A 77 -4.29 -3.12 2.71
C PHE A 77 -4.34 -4.64 2.96
N GLN A 78 -3.81 -5.09 4.10
CA GLN A 78 -3.88 -6.47 4.55
C GLN A 78 -5.20 -6.75 5.27
N ASN A 79 -5.79 -7.90 4.95
CA ASN A 79 -6.98 -8.44 5.58
C ASN A 79 -6.61 -9.21 6.87
N VAL A 80 -7.60 -9.52 7.70
CA VAL A 80 -7.47 -10.27 8.97
C VAL A 80 -6.82 -11.65 8.80
N PHE A 81 -6.87 -12.23 7.61
CA PHE A 81 -6.20 -13.49 7.25
C PHE A 81 -4.74 -13.32 6.82
N GLY A 82 -4.18 -12.11 6.95
CA GLY A 82 -2.84 -11.79 6.51
C GLY A 82 -2.68 -11.67 4.99
N THR A 83 -3.75 -11.79 4.21
CA THR A 83 -3.77 -11.69 2.74
C THR A 83 -4.13 -10.29 2.27
N ILE A 84 -3.68 -9.87 1.10
CA ILE A 84 -3.98 -8.54 0.56
C ILE A 84 -5.26 -8.60 -0.28
N TYR A 85 -6.15 -7.61 -0.15
CA TYR A 85 -7.41 -7.58 -0.90
C TYR A 85 -7.19 -7.45 -2.42
N TYR A 86 -7.90 -8.27 -3.21
CA TYR A 86 -7.84 -8.30 -4.67
C TYR A 86 -9.21 -7.89 -5.26
N PRO A 87 -9.38 -6.69 -5.83
CA PRO A 87 -10.65 -6.29 -6.42
C PRO A 87 -11.04 -7.03 -7.73
N HIS A 88 -10.27 -8.02 -8.22
CA HIS A 88 -10.56 -8.72 -9.48
C HIS A 88 -10.30 -10.23 -9.44
N GLN A 89 -10.84 -10.94 -8.45
CA GLN A 89 -11.15 -12.37 -8.63
C GLN A 89 -12.61 -12.66 -8.27
N GLN A 90 -13.55 -11.98 -8.94
CA GLN A 90 -14.74 -12.70 -9.38
C GLN A 90 -14.28 -13.65 -10.49
N ARG A 91 -13.69 -14.79 -10.11
CA ARG A 91 -13.84 -15.98 -10.93
C ARG A 91 -15.29 -16.38 -10.75
N PHE A 92 -16.13 -15.97 -11.70
CA PHE A 92 -17.35 -16.70 -11.99
C PHE A 92 -16.96 -18.18 -12.05
N LYS A 93 -17.38 -18.95 -11.06
CA LYS A 93 -17.52 -20.38 -11.18
C LYS A 93 -18.91 -20.63 -11.74
#